data_AF-A0A2W4L962-F1
#
_entry.id   AF-A0A2W4L962-F1
#
_cell.length_a   1.000
_cell.length_b   1.000
_cell.length_c   1.000
_cell.angle_alpha   90.00
_cell.angle_beta   90.00
_cell.angle_gamma   90.00
#
_symmetry.space_group_name_H-M   'P 1'
#
loop_
_entity.id
_entity.type
_entity.pdbx_description
1 polymer ?
#
loop_
_entity_poly.entity_id
_entity_poly.type
_entity_poly.pdbx_seq_one_letter_code
_entity_poly.pdbx_strand_id
1 'polypeptide(L)'
;MRVLERIALGLLGLVILLGVVGFFLPSSWSVETSISIHAEPTHILPLLDSPRRWPEWSAWTPERYPGMKSDFAGPERGPGARWEWTGDDSGTGVLEIT
;
A
#
# COMPACT_ATOMS: atom_id res chain seq x y z
N MET A 1 -25.64 41.18 7.96
CA MET A 1 -26.04 39.89 7.34
C MET A 1 -25.30 39.57 6.03
N ARG A 2 -24.93 40.57 5.20
CA ARG A 2 -24.19 40.35 3.93
C ARG A 2 -22.80 39.69 4.07
N VAL A 3 -22.12 39.87 5.20
CA VAL A 3 -20.80 39.25 5.43
C VAL A 3 -20.91 37.74 5.65
N LEU A 4 -21.91 37.30 6.43
CA LEU A 4 -22.16 35.88 6.68
C LEU A 4 -22.56 35.15 5.39
N GLU A 5 -23.39 35.78 4.56
CA GLU A 5 -23.80 35.28 3.24
C GLU A 5 -22.60 35.07 2.30
N ARG A 6 -21.67 36.04 2.24
CA ARG A 6 -20.44 35.92 1.43
C ARG A 6 -19.52 34.81 1.92
N ILE A 7 -19.40 34.63 3.24
CA ILE A 7 -18.62 33.53 3.84
C ILE A 7 -19.25 32.19 3.47
N ALA A 8 -20.57 32.05 3.58
CA ALA A 8 -21.28 30.82 3.22
C ALA A 8 -21.12 30.48 1.72
N LEU A 9 -21.24 31.47 0.83
CA LEU A 9 -21.00 31.28 -0.60
C LEU A 9 -19.54 30.90 -0.91
N GLY A 10 -18.58 31.50 -0.20
CA GLY A 10 -17.16 31.16 -0.31
C GLY A 10 -16.89 29.71 0.11
N LEU A 11 -17.45 29.28 1.25
CA LEU A 11 -17.33 27.90 1.72
C LEU A 11 -18.00 26.91 0.76
N LEU A 12 -19.18 27.25 0.23
CA LEU A 12 -19.85 26.43 -0.78
C LEU A 12 -19.00 26.30 -2.05
N GLY A 13 -18.44 27.41 -2.53
CA GLY A 13 -17.52 27.42 -3.67
C GLY A 13 -16.28 26.56 -3.43
N LEU A 14 -15.68 26.62 -2.23
CA LEU A 14 -14.53 25.80 -1.85
C LEU A 14 -14.88 24.31 -1.83
N VAL A 15 -16.02 23.92 -1.25
CA VAL A 15 -16.48 22.52 -1.22
C VAL A 15 -16.71 22.00 -2.64
N ILE A 16 -17.35 22.80 -3.51
CA ILE A 16 -17.55 22.44 -4.92
C ILE A 16 -16.20 22.28 -5.63
N LEU A 17 -15.26 23.21 -5.42
CA LEU A 17 -13.93 23.15 -6.03
C LEU A 17 -13.17 21.89 -5.60
N LEU A 18 -13.17 21.57 -4.30
CA LEU A 18 -12.52 20.36 -3.78
C LEU A 18 -13.15 19.08 -4.34
N GLY A 19 -14.48 19.05 -4.46
CA GLY A 19 -15.20 17.93 -5.07
C GLY A 19 -14.86 17.73 -6.54
N VAL A 20 -14.82 18.81 -7.32
CA VAL A 20 -14.43 18.75 -8.74
C VAL A 20 -12.99 18.29 -8.90
N VAL A 21 -12.06 18.87 -8.15
CA VAL A 21 -10.63 18.47 -8.21
C VAL A 21 -10.47 17.00 -7.82
N GLY A 22 -11.09 16.57 -6.71
CA GLY A 22 -11.04 15.18 -6.26
C GLY A 22 -11.63 14.19 -7.27
N PHE A 23 -12.68 14.58 -8.01
CA PHE A 23 -13.28 13.75 -9.04
C PHE A 23 -12.34 13.49 -10.24
N PHE A 24 -11.47 14.45 -10.57
CA PHE A 24 -10.51 14.30 -11.67
C PHE A 24 -9.15 13.73 -11.24
N LEU A 25 -8.94 13.46 -9.95
CA LEU A 25 -7.69 12.86 -9.47
C LEU A 25 -7.60 11.38 -9.85
N PRO A 26 -6.43 10.88 -10.31
CA PRO A 26 -6.22 9.47 -10.56
C PRO A 26 -6.45 8.63 -9.30
N SER A 27 -7.19 7.53 -9.43
CA SER A 27 -7.42 6.59 -8.31
C SER A 27 -6.23 5.66 -8.07
N SER A 28 -5.32 5.54 -9.03
CA SER A 28 -4.13 4.71 -8.97
C SER A 28 -2.86 5.54 -9.15
N TRP A 29 -1.83 5.20 -8.40
CA TRP A 29 -0.48 5.74 -8.55
C TRP A 29 0.52 4.59 -8.68
N SER A 30 1.66 4.86 -9.32
CA SER A 30 2.75 3.90 -9.49
C SER A 30 4.03 4.51 -8.95
N VAL A 31 4.82 3.74 -8.20
CA VAL A 31 6.15 4.12 -7.71
C VAL A 31 7.13 3.02 -8.05
N GLU A 32 8.31 3.44 -8.48
CA GLU A 32 9.45 2.58 -8.75
C GLU A 32 10.62 3.03 -7.87
N THR A 33 11.31 2.06 -7.26
CA THR A 33 12.52 2.30 -6.47
C THR A 33 13.57 1.27 -6.85
N SER A 34 14.84 1.66 -6.79
CA SER A 34 15.96 0.80 -7.15
C SER A 34 17.10 0.95 -6.15
N ILE A 35 17.69 -0.19 -5.77
CA ILE A 35 18.86 -0.27 -4.91
C ILE A 35 19.84 -1.29 -5.50
N SER A 36 21.14 -1.06 -5.31
CA SER A 36 22.17 -2.03 -5.67
C SER A 36 22.53 -2.87 -4.45
N ILE A 37 22.44 -4.19 -4.57
CA ILE A 37 22.81 -5.14 -3.52
C ILE A 37 24.00 -5.97 -4.03
N HIS A 38 25.11 -5.95 -3.28
CA HIS A 38 26.30 -6.74 -3.61
C HIS A 38 26.11 -8.19 -3.14
N ALA A 39 25.29 -8.96 -3.85
CA ALA A 39 25.03 -10.36 -3.58
C ALA A 39 24.76 -11.13 -4.87
N GLU A 40 25.05 -12.44 -4.86
CA GLU A 40 24.66 -13.34 -5.95
C GLU A 40 23.13 -13.40 -6.08
N PRO A 41 22.56 -13.39 -7.30
CA PRO A 41 21.12 -13.46 -7.53
C PRO A 41 20.45 -14.68 -6.88
N THR A 42 21.18 -15.79 -6.76
CA THR A 42 20.72 -17.03 -6.11
C THR A 42 20.40 -16.86 -4.63
N HIS A 43 20.97 -15.86 -3.95
CA HIS A 43 20.63 -15.52 -2.57
C HIS A 43 19.43 -14.58 -2.47
N ILE A 44 19.19 -13.75 -3.49
CA ILE A 44 18.15 -12.72 -3.49
C ILE A 44 16.82 -13.24 -4.03
N LEU A 45 16.83 -13.95 -5.17
CA LEU A 45 15.61 -14.43 -5.83
C LEU A 45 14.70 -15.22 -4.89
N PRO A 46 15.20 -16.14 -4.03
CA PRO A 46 14.34 -16.89 -3.11
C PRO A 46 13.65 -16.04 -2.03
N LEU A 47 14.10 -14.80 -1.79
CA LEU A 47 13.45 -13.85 -0.86
C LEU A 47 12.33 -13.06 -1.55
N LEU A 48 12.41 -12.92 -2.88
CA LEU A 48 11.48 -12.13 -3.69
C LEU A 48 10.37 -13.00 -4.29
N ASP A 49 10.72 -14.20 -4.76
CA ASP A 49 9.82 -15.11 -5.47
C ASP A 49 8.83 -15.85 -4.55
N SER A 50 9.01 -15.77 -3.23
CA SER A 50 8.19 -16.43 -2.22
C SER A 50 7.57 -15.42 -1.25
N PRO A 51 6.28 -15.11 -1.35
CA PRO A 51 5.60 -14.18 -0.45
C PRO A 51 5.72 -14.57 1.04
N ARG A 52 5.86 -15.86 1.33
CA ARG A 52 6.09 -16.40 2.68
C ARG A 52 7.36 -15.89 3.35
N ARG A 53 8.34 -15.44 2.56
CA ARG A 53 9.63 -14.92 3.02
C ARG A 53 9.71 -13.40 3.06
N TRP A 54 8.68 -12.71 2.58
CA TRP A 54 8.64 -11.24 2.62
C TRP A 54 8.67 -10.65 4.04
N PRO A 55 8.11 -11.28 5.09
CA PRO A 55 8.30 -10.80 6.45
C PRO A 55 9.77 -10.74 6.91
N GLU A 56 10.69 -11.46 6.25
CA GLU A 56 12.12 -11.46 6.61
C GLU A 56 12.84 -10.15 6.26
N TRP A 57 12.32 -9.38 5.30
CA TRP A 57 13.02 -8.21 4.75
C TRP A 57 12.15 -6.98 4.46
N SER A 58 10.83 -7.17 4.38
CA SER A 58 9.89 -6.07 4.11
C SER A 58 9.60 -5.24 5.37
N ALA A 59 8.84 -4.16 5.20
CA ALA A 59 8.42 -3.31 6.32
C ALA A 59 7.36 -3.98 7.22
N TRP A 60 6.61 -4.97 6.71
CA TRP A 60 5.51 -5.62 7.43
C TRP A 60 6.00 -6.87 8.15
N THR A 61 6.42 -6.72 9.40
CA THR A 61 6.88 -7.83 10.22
C THR A 61 6.08 -7.96 11.51
N PRO A 62 5.95 -9.18 12.08
CA PRO A 62 5.30 -9.38 13.38
C PRO A 62 5.97 -8.60 14.53
N GLU A 63 7.29 -8.39 14.46
CA GLU A 63 8.05 -7.65 15.47
C GLU A 63 7.70 -6.15 15.45
N ARG A 64 7.52 -5.59 14.25
CA ARG A 64 7.12 -4.19 14.08
C ARG A 64 5.63 -3.98 14.36
N TYR A 65 4.80 -4.96 14.03
CA TYR A 65 3.35 -4.89 14.17
C TYR A 65 2.81 -6.06 15.01
N PRO A 66 2.91 -5.97 16.35
CA PRO A 66 2.34 -6.97 17.24
C PRO A 66 0.84 -7.13 16.99
N GLY A 67 0.39 -8.35 16.72
CA GLY A 67 -1.03 -8.64 16.43
C GLY A 67 -1.40 -8.61 14.94
N MET A 68 -0.47 -8.29 14.04
CA MET A 68 -0.66 -8.49 12.62
C MET A 68 -0.87 -9.98 12.31
N LYS A 69 -1.95 -10.31 11.62
CA LYS A 69 -2.24 -11.66 11.13
C LYS A 69 -1.83 -11.73 9.67
N SER A 70 -1.11 -12.79 9.30
CA SER A 70 -0.71 -13.07 7.93
C SER A 70 -1.38 -14.34 7.43
N ASP A 71 -1.85 -14.31 6.19
CA ASP A 71 -2.33 -15.49 5.46
C ASP A 71 -1.61 -15.60 4.11
N PHE A 72 -1.45 -16.83 3.63
CA PHE A 72 -0.68 -17.12 2.42
C PHE A 72 -1.43 -18.11 1.53
N ALA A 73 -1.70 -17.70 0.30
CA ALA A 73 -2.46 -18.47 -0.67
C ALA A 73 -1.67 -18.70 -1.98
N GLY A 74 -2.13 -19.67 -2.77
CA GLY A 74 -1.51 -20.01 -4.05
C GLY A 74 -0.24 -20.87 -3.92
N PRO A 75 0.58 -20.96 -4.98
CA PRO A 75 1.83 -21.71 -4.96
C PRO A 75 2.82 -21.13 -3.95
N GLU A 76 3.81 -21.93 -3.52
CA GLU A 76 4.85 -21.46 -2.60
C GLU A 76 5.69 -20.33 -3.19
N ARG A 77 5.84 -20.31 -4.52
CA ARG A 77 6.68 -19.37 -5.26
C ARG A 77 6.11 -19.06 -6.64
N GLY A 78 6.48 -17.89 -7.17
CA GLY A 78 6.18 -17.47 -8.53
C GLY A 78 4.76 -16.94 -8.74
N PRO A 79 4.32 -16.78 -10.00
CA PRO A 79 3.03 -16.18 -10.32
C PRO A 79 1.84 -16.83 -9.61
N GLY A 80 0.95 -16.01 -9.06
CA GLY A 80 -0.21 -16.41 -8.27
C GLY A 80 0.07 -16.70 -6.79
N ALA A 81 1.33 -16.67 -6.35
CA ALA A 81 1.66 -16.73 -4.92
C ALA A 81 1.22 -15.43 -4.24
N ARG A 82 0.55 -15.55 -3.08
CA ARG A 82 -0.08 -14.42 -2.39
C ARG A 82 0.29 -14.35 -0.91
N TRP A 83 0.38 -13.12 -0.40
CA TRP A 83 0.47 -12.81 1.02
C TRP A 83 -0.54 -11.73 1.38
N GLU A 84 -1.40 -12.04 2.32
CA GLU A 84 -2.41 -11.13 2.87
C GLU A 84 -2.07 -10.84 4.33
N TRP A 85 -2.27 -9.60 4.76
CA TRP A 85 -2.12 -9.24 6.17
C TRP A 85 -3.26 -8.35 6.65
N THR A 86 -3.54 -8.44 7.95
CA THR A 86 -4.54 -7.62 8.62
C THR A 86 -4.09 -7.32 10.04
N GLY A 87 -4.14 -6.06 10.43
CA GLY A 87 -3.90 -5.61 11.80
C GLY A 87 -4.23 -4.13 11.96
N ASP A 88 -4.44 -3.72 13.21
CA ASP A 88 -4.87 -2.35 13.53
C ASP A 88 -3.77 -1.33 13.15
N ASP A 89 -2.52 -1.62 13.51
CA ASP A 89 -1.37 -0.74 13.24
C ASP A 89 -0.69 -1.03 11.89
N SER A 90 -0.76 -2.28 11.40
CA SER A 90 -0.17 -2.69 10.12
C SER A 90 -1.02 -2.31 8.90
N GLY A 91 -2.28 -1.95 9.14
CA GLY A 91 -3.31 -1.89 8.12
C GLY A 91 -3.68 -3.27 7.57
N THR A 92 -4.44 -3.24 6.47
CA THR A 92 -4.85 -4.42 5.70
C THR A 92 -4.29 -4.32 4.30
N GLY A 93 -3.68 -5.38 3.79
CA GLY A 93 -3.09 -5.40 2.46
C GLY A 93 -2.98 -6.80 1.87
N VAL A 94 -2.77 -6.83 0.57
CA VAL A 94 -2.54 -8.04 -0.22
C VAL A 94 -1.38 -7.80 -1.17
N LEU A 95 -0.54 -8.80 -1.31
CA LEU A 95 0.53 -8.88 -2.28
C LEU A 95 0.36 -10.14 -3.12
N GLU A 96 0.47 -9.99 -4.43
CA GLU A 96 0.44 -11.08 -5.40
C GLU A 96 1.60 -10.93 -6.38
N ILE A 97 2.30 -12.03 -6.64
CA ILE A 97 3.28 -12.09 -7.73
C ILE A 97 2.50 -12.37 -9.02
N THR A 98 2.66 -11.50 -10.02
CA THR A 98 1.97 -11.59 -11.33
C THR A 98 2.92 -11.95 -12.46
#